data_AF-A0A541BWT8-F1
#
_entry.id   AF-A0A541BWT8-F1
#
_cell.length_a   1.000
_cell.length_b   1.000
_cell.length_c   1.000
_cell.angle_alpha   90.00
_cell.angle_beta   90.00
_cell.angle_gamma   90.00
#
_symmetry.space_group_name_H-M   'P 1'
#
loop_
_entity.id
_entity.type
_entity.pdbx_description
1 polymer ?
#
loop_
_entity_poly.entity_id
_entity_poly.type
_entity_poly.pdbx_seq_one_letter_code
_entity_poly.pdbx_strand_id
1 'polypeptide(L)'
;MRGMILAVLALLAAAPAAAQPAAVAQATQSAMQDCRGAGGTPSLKPGYQTGADLNGDGVEDYLLDFQHLECANAWSFFCGSAGCPLVAFVSGPSGHRAQPFGHVQGWSLIPGSPPAVEVALHGAMCRRGGIGAEGCTRRYAWNGRELAALGAASRPQAASPEAAPAPTATARPPAPPSPSDWSLRPVAGRSPVATVAGPGVIHSLSLLCFNDVPVVALALRGRPSVSRATVTFLFPSLGRLDHPIGQQPGGGQNVWYADLRRSRLPQLLAGRDSEAVVAINGVRQGTISLRGSTASIRSALQSCYRF
;
A
#
# COMPACT_ATOMS: atom_id res chain seq x y z
N MET A 1 -11.91 -60.51 -51.19
CA MET A 1 -11.33 -60.09 -49.90
C MET A 1 -11.09 -58.58 -49.96
N ARG A 2 -12.04 -57.76 -49.50
CA ARG A 2 -11.87 -56.30 -49.36
C ARG A 2 -12.25 -55.96 -47.92
N GLY A 3 -11.23 -55.73 -47.09
CA GLY A 3 -11.39 -55.41 -45.67
C GLY A 3 -11.95 -54.01 -45.51
N MET A 4 -13.11 -53.91 -44.85
CA MET A 4 -13.71 -52.65 -44.41
C MET A 4 -13.01 -52.25 -43.10
N ILE A 5 -12.15 -51.23 -43.18
CA ILE A 5 -11.55 -50.60 -41.99
C ILE A 5 -12.62 -49.67 -41.40
N LEU A 6 -13.22 -50.08 -40.29
CA LEU A 6 -14.01 -49.18 -39.44
C LEU A 6 -13.05 -48.21 -38.72
N ALA A 7 -13.02 -46.96 -39.16
CA ALA A 7 -12.40 -45.89 -38.41
C ALA A 7 -13.32 -45.51 -37.23
N VAL A 8 -12.96 -45.95 -36.02
CA VAL A 8 -13.59 -45.50 -34.78
C VAL A 8 -13.08 -44.08 -34.50
N LEU A 9 -13.90 -43.06 -34.78
CA LEU A 9 -13.66 -41.70 -34.29
C LEU A 9 -13.89 -41.69 -32.78
N ALA A 10 -12.80 -41.66 -32.01
CA ALA A 10 -12.86 -41.36 -30.58
C ALA A 10 -13.18 -39.86 -30.41
N LEU A 11 -14.42 -39.54 -30.03
CA LEU A 11 -14.76 -38.22 -29.51
C LEU A 11 -14.08 -38.06 -28.14
N LEU A 12 -12.94 -37.38 -28.12
CA LEU A 12 -12.41 -36.80 -26.89
C LEU A 12 -13.37 -35.70 -26.44
N ALA A 13 -14.27 -36.03 -25.50
CA ALA A 13 -15.02 -35.03 -24.76
C ALA A 13 -14.01 -34.18 -23.98
N ALA A 14 -13.73 -32.96 -24.48
CA ALA A 14 -13.01 -31.97 -23.71
C ALA A 14 -13.83 -31.68 -22.45
N ALA A 15 -13.41 -32.21 -21.31
CA ALA A 15 -13.98 -31.82 -20.03
C ALA A 15 -13.89 -30.28 -19.95
N PRO A 16 -14.98 -29.57 -19.60
CA PRO A 16 -14.92 -28.13 -19.44
C PRO A 16 -13.83 -27.84 -18.41
N ALA A 17 -12.81 -27.08 -18.79
CA ALA A 17 -11.86 -26.54 -17.83
C ALA A 17 -12.70 -25.86 -16.74
N ALA A 18 -12.52 -26.29 -15.49
CA ALA A 18 -13.30 -25.77 -14.37
C ALA A 18 -13.22 -24.24 -14.43
N ALA A 19 -14.36 -23.59 -14.66
CA ALA A 19 -14.40 -22.15 -14.83
C ALA A 19 -13.91 -21.50 -13.53
N GLN A 20 -12.94 -20.59 -13.66
CA GLN A 20 -12.43 -19.80 -12.54
C GLN A 20 -13.60 -19.16 -11.78
N PRO A 21 -13.62 -19.15 -10.44
CA PRO A 21 -14.74 -18.59 -9.72
C PRO A 21 -15.02 -17.14 -10.11
N ALA A 22 -16.29 -16.78 -10.23
CA ALA A 22 -16.72 -15.47 -10.73
C ALA A 22 -16.07 -14.30 -9.97
N ALA A 23 -15.94 -14.40 -8.64
CA ALA A 23 -15.31 -13.38 -7.81
C ALA A 23 -13.83 -13.17 -8.14
N VAL A 24 -13.10 -14.25 -8.42
CA VAL A 24 -11.68 -14.21 -8.78
C VAL A 24 -11.53 -13.62 -10.20
N ALA A 25 -12.31 -14.12 -11.16
CA ALA A 25 -12.32 -13.62 -12.53
C ALA A 25 -12.67 -12.12 -12.60
N GLN A 26 -13.67 -11.68 -11.82
CA GLN A 26 -14.06 -10.27 -11.73
C GLN A 26 -12.94 -9.40 -11.15
N ALA A 27 -12.28 -9.86 -10.07
CA ALA A 27 -11.17 -9.13 -9.46
C ALA A 27 -9.98 -9.00 -10.42
N THR A 28 -9.63 -10.07 -11.12
CA THR A 28 -8.59 -10.05 -12.16
C THR A 28 -8.93 -9.10 -13.30
N GLN A 29 -10.17 -9.17 -13.81
CA GLN A 29 -10.60 -8.29 -14.90
C GLN A 29 -10.63 -6.82 -14.47
N SER A 30 -11.09 -6.53 -13.26
CA SER A 30 -11.08 -5.17 -12.69
C SER A 30 -9.64 -4.64 -12.62
N ALA A 31 -8.70 -5.44 -12.12
CA ALA A 31 -7.30 -5.04 -12.06
C ALA A 31 -6.71 -4.79 -13.46
N MET A 32 -6.98 -5.65 -14.44
CA MET A 32 -6.57 -5.42 -15.82
C MET A 32 -7.17 -4.12 -16.39
N GLN A 33 -8.43 -3.82 -16.09
CA GLN A 33 -9.07 -2.58 -16.50
C GLN A 33 -8.43 -1.36 -15.84
N ASP A 34 -8.13 -1.42 -14.55
CA ASP A 34 -7.43 -0.36 -13.83
C ASP A 34 -6.06 -0.07 -14.46
N CYS A 35 -5.32 -1.13 -14.80
CA CYS A 35 -4.05 -1.00 -15.53
C CYS A 35 -4.21 -0.29 -16.89
N ARG A 36 -5.19 -0.72 -17.71
CA ARG A 36 -5.49 -0.08 -19.00
C ARG A 36 -5.90 1.38 -18.82
N GLY A 37 -6.70 1.67 -17.79
CA GLY A 37 -7.14 3.02 -17.44
C GLY A 37 -5.98 3.93 -17.02
N ALA A 38 -4.88 3.37 -16.51
CA ALA A 38 -3.64 4.08 -16.22
C ALA A 38 -2.73 4.28 -17.45
N GLY A 39 -3.18 3.88 -18.65
CA GLY A 39 -2.37 3.90 -19.88
C GLY A 39 -1.43 2.70 -20.01
N GLY A 40 -1.58 1.70 -19.13
CA GLY A 40 -0.74 0.52 -19.13
C GLY A 40 -1.28 -0.64 -19.97
N THR A 41 -0.44 -1.63 -20.23
CA THR A 41 -0.80 -2.90 -20.87
C THR A 41 -0.68 -4.02 -19.84
N PRO A 42 -1.82 -4.61 -19.38
CA PRO A 42 -1.79 -5.63 -18.35
C PRO A 42 -1.32 -6.98 -18.91
N SER A 43 -0.51 -7.70 -18.14
CA SER A 43 -0.26 -9.12 -18.38
C SER A 43 -0.12 -9.90 -17.08
N LEU A 44 -0.74 -11.08 -17.01
CA LEU A 44 -0.57 -11.99 -15.87
C LEU A 44 0.68 -12.82 -16.10
N LYS A 45 1.54 -12.89 -15.08
CA LYS A 45 2.71 -13.75 -15.06
C LYS A 45 2.43 -15.00 -14.22
N PRO A 46 3.23 -16.08 -14.40
CA PRO A 46 3.22 -17.19 -13.46
C PRO A 46 3.36 -16.68 -12.03
N GLY A 47 2.58 -17.25 -11.10
CA GLY A 47 2.54 -16.80 -9.70
C GLY A 47 1.45 -15.78 -9.38
N TYR A 48 0.71 -15.26 -10.37
CA TYR A 48 -0.42 -14.35 -10.10
C TYR A 48 -1.54 -14.99 -9.29
N GLN A 49 -1.80 -16.27 -9.52
CA GLN A 49 -2.83 -17.01 -8.80
C GLN A 49 -2.25 -18.30 -8.22
N THR A 50 -2.53 -18.54 -6.94
CA THR A 50 -2.22 -19.80 -6.24
C THR A 50 -3.50 -20.37 -5.65
N GLY A 51 -3.77 -21.66 -5.89
CA GLY A 51 -4.86 -22.41 -5.27
C GLY A 51 -4.43 -23.07 -3.96
N ALA A 52 -5.26 -23.02 -2.91
CA ALA A 52 -5.08 -23.75 -1.65
C ALA A 52 -6.41 -23.81 -0.90
N ASP A 53 -6.71 -24.88 -0.16
CA ASP A 53 -7.84 -24.91 0.78
C ASP A 53 -7.41 -24.20 2.08
N LEU A 54 -7.75 -22.92 2.25
CA LEU A 54 -7.30 -22.07 3.36
C LEU A 54 -8.25 -22.14 4.57
N ASN A 55 -9.48 -22.62 4.40
CA ASN A 55 -10.50 -22.71 5.44
C ASN A 55 -10.80 -24.15 5.91
N GLY A 56 -10.31 -25.16 5.19
CA GLY A 56 -10.44 -26.58 5.49
C GLY A 56 -11.77 -27.19 5.04
N ASP A 57 -12.49 -26.57 4.11
CA ASP A 57 -13.80 -27.04 3.65
C ASP A 57 -13.73 -27.97 2.42
N GLY A 58 -12.53 -28.23 1.91
CA GLY A 58 -12.29 -29.07 0.74
C GLY A 58 -12.61 -28.40 -0.59
N VAL A 59 -13.02 -27.13 -0.60
CA VAL A 59 -13.17 -26.31 -1.80
C VAL A 59 -11.91 -25.45 -1.98
N GLU A 60 -11.41 -25.38 -3.21
CA GLU A 60 -10.20 -24.60 -3.50
C GLU A 60 -10.43 -23.10 -3.27
N ASP A 61 -9.55 -22.46 -2.49
CA ASP A 61 -9.44 -21.01 -2.34
C ASP A 61 -8.32 -20.45 -3.22
N TYR A 62 -8.34 -19.15 -3.46
CA TYR A 62 -7.41 -18.50 -4.39
C TYR A 62 -6.69 -17.33 -3.74
N LEU A 63 -5.37 -17.30 -3.87
CA LEU A 63 -4.53 -16.14 -3.55
C LEU A 63 -4.15 -15.43 -4.84
N LEU A 64 -4.51 -14.15 -4.95
CA LEU A 64 -4.11 -13.27 -6.05
C LEU A 64 -2.93 -12.40 -5.62
N ASP A 65 -1.78 -12.62 -6.23
CA ASP A 65 -0.52 -11.91 -5.98
C ASP A 65 -0.23 -10.91 -7.10
N PHE A 66 -0.43 -9.63 -6.79
CA PHE A 66 -0.30 -8.55 -7.75
C PHE A 66 1.16 -8.23 -8.09
N GLN A 67 2.15 -8.84 -7.42
CA GLN A 67 3.54 -8.82 -7.89
C GLN A 67 3.69 -9.45 -9.28
N HIS A 68 2.80 -10.38 -9.61
CA HIS A 68 2.79 -11.09 -10.89
C HIS A 68 1.70 -10.55 -11.84
N LEU A 69 1.13 -9.37 -11.56
CA LEU A 69 0.35 -8.60 -12.52
C LEU A 69 1.20 -7.44 -13.05
N GLU A 70 1.77 -7.64 -14.23
CA GLU A 70 2.51 -6.60 -14.92
C GLU A 70 1.54 -5.57 -15.49
N CYS A 71 1.90 -4.29 -15.36
CA CYS A 71 1.22 -3.19 -16.02
C CYS A 71 2.24 -2.37 -16.81
N ALA A 72 2.65 -2.88 -17.97
CA ALA A 72 3.66 -2.24 -18.80
C ALA A 72 3.21 -0.83 -19.20
N ASN A 73 4.12 0.13 -19.26
CA ASN A 73 3.84 1.58 -19.47
C ASN A 73 3.10 2.31 -18.33
N ALA A 74 2.73 1.59 -17.27
CA ALA A 74 2.31 2.16 -15.99
C ALA A 74 2.99 1.40 -14.85
N TRP A 75 4.32 1.38 -14.90
CA TRP A 75 5.16 0.68 -13.93
C TRP A 75 4.86 1.13 -12.51
N SER A 76 4.89 0.18 -11.56
CA SER A 76 4.56 0.43 -10.15
C SER A 76 3.10 0.84 -9.89
N PHE A 77 2.18 0.66 -10.86
CA PHE A 77 0.76 0.96 -10.64
C PHE A 77 0.15 0.15 -9.48
N PHE A 78 0.46 -1.15 -9.40
CA PHE A 78 0.01 -2.01 -8.31
C PHE A 78 0.98 -2.08 -7.14
N CYS A 79 2.28 -1.97 -7.40
CA CYS A 79 3.34 -2.28 -6.43
C CYS A 79 4.13 -1.05 -6.01
N GLY A 80 4.44 -0.94 -4.73
CA GLY A 80 5.27 0.12 -4.17
C GLY A 80 6.28 -0.39 -3.14
N SER A 81 6.87 0.50 -2.34
CA SER A 81 7.87 0.11 -1.33
C SER A 81 7.31 -0.78 -0.21
N ALA A 82 6.00 -0.71 0.03
CA ALA A 82 5.29 -1.59 0.96
C ALA A 82 5.06 -3.01 0.38
N GLY A 83 5.48 -3.25 -0.86
CA GLY A 83 5.24 -4.47 -1.61
C GLY A 83 4.06 -4.36 -2.57
N CYS A 84 3.45 -5.48 -2.91
CA CYS A 84 2.33 -5.58 -3.85
C CYS A 84 1.07 -6.08 -3.14
N PRO A 85 -0.13 -5.76 -3.64
CA PRO A 85 -1.38 -6.30 -3.11
C PRO A 85 -1.39 -7.83 -3.11
N LEU A 86 -1.84 -8.41 -2.00
CA LEU A 86 -2.19 -9.82 -1.89
C LEU A 86 -3.63 -9.94 -1.39
N VAL A 87 -4.45 -10.76 -2.06
CA VAL A 87 -5.85 -10.97 -1.70
C VAL A 87 -6.18 -12.45 -1.74
N ALA A 88 -6.72 -13.00 -0.64
CA ALA A 88 -7.34 -14.32 -0.66
C ALA A 88 -8.81 -14.22 -1.08
N PHE A 89 -9.29 -15.21 -1.81
CA PHE A 89 -10.68 -15.44 -2.12
C PHE A 89 -11.03 -16.78 -1.51
N VAL A 90 -11.69 -16.73 -0.34
CA VAL A 90 -12.01 -17.90 0.47
C VAL A 90 -13.44 -18.36 0.17
N SER A 91 -13.62 -19.64 -0.11
CA SER A 91 -14.87 -20.34 -0.34
C SER A 91 -15.83 -20.16 0.84
N GLY A 92 -17.11 -20.28 0.54
CA GLY A 92 -18.17 -20.20 1.52
C GLY A 92 -19.53 -20.46 0.89
N PRO A 93 -20.62 -20.44 1.69
CA PRO A 93 -21.95 -20.83 1.22
C PRO A 93 -22.49 -20.02 0.04
N SER A 94 -22.00 -18.79 -0.15
CA SER A 94 -22.41 -17.87 -1.22
C SER A 94 -21.33 -17.70 -2.30
N GLY A 95 -20.37 -18.61 -2.38
CA GLY A 95 -19.19 -18.51 -3.24
C GLY A 95 -18.00 -17.85 -2.56
N HIS A 96 -16.94 -17.57 -3.33
CA HIS A 96 -15.70 -17.03 -2.79
C HIS A 96 -15.80 -15.57 -2.36
N ARG A 97 -15.26 -15.27 -1.18
CA ARG A 97 -15.26 -13.94 -0.57
C ARG A 97 -13.83 -13.39 -0.45
N ALA A 98 -13.63 -12.16 -0.91
CA ALA A 98 -12.33 -11.50 -0.86
C ALA A 98 -11.90 -11.15 0.57
N GLN A 99 -10.63 -11.41 0.89
CA GLN A 99 -9.94 -11.07 2.13
C GLN A 99 -8.58 -10.46 1.80
N PRO A 100 -8.48 -9.12 1.79
CA PRO A 100 -7.24 -8.43 1.42
C PRO A 100 -6.23 -8.45 2.58
N PHE A 101 -4.97 -8.75 2.26
CA PHE A 101 -3.83 -8.65 3.19
C PHE A 101 -3.14 -7.28 3.14
N GLY A 102 -3.53 -6.42 2.20
CA GLY A 102 -2.87 -5.15 1.92
C GLY A 102 -1.68 -5.33 0.99
N HIS A 103 -0.71 -4.40 1.05
CA HIS A 103 0.55 -4.54 0.33
C HIS A 103 1.52 -5.39 1.15
N VAL A 104 2.09 -6.41 0.53
CA VAL A 104 3.02 -7.35 1.17
C VAL A 104 4.30 -7.42 0.34
N GLN A 105 5.45 -7.46 1.01
CA GLN A 105 6.77 -7.56 0.37
C GLN A 105 7.11 -8.99 -0.05
N GLY A 106 6.29 -9.95 0.35
CA GLY A 106 6.40 -11.37 0.04
C GLY A 106 5.37 -12.14 0.86
N TRP A 107 5.15 -13.39 0.51
CA TRP A 107 4.24 -14.26 1.24
C TRP A 107 4.59 -15.73 1.01
N SER A 108 4.11 -16.60 1.90
CA SER A 108 4.24 -18.04 1.80
C SER A 108 3.04 -18.74 2.46
N LEU A 109 2.75 -19.96 2.02
CA LEU A 109 1.88 -20.86 2.77
C LEU A 109 2.72 -21.61 3.80
N ILE A 110 2.28 -21.55 5.05
CA ILE A 110 2.82 -22.35 6.13
C ILE A 110 1.99 -23.64 6.21
N PRO A 111 2.63 -24.82 6.08
CA PRO A 111 1.95 -26.10 6.15
C PRO A 111 1.11 -26.27 7.43
N GLY A 112 -0.08 -26.83 7.26
CA GLY A 112 -1.08 -27.04 8.30
C GLY A 112 -2.38 -27.58 7.70
N SER A 113 -3.37 -27.90 8.54
CA SER A 113 -4.70 -28.30 8.09
C SER A 113 -5.77 -27.55 8.91
N PRO A 114 -6.28 -26.40 8.41
CA PRO A 114 -5.87 -25.72 7.18
C PRO A 114 -4.49 -25.02 7.27
N PRO A 115 -3.82 -24.73 6.14
CA PRO A 115 -2.57 -23.98 6.10
C PRO A 115 -2.76 -22.54 6.57
N ALA A 116 -1.69 -21.92 7.05
CA ALA A 116 -1.68 -20.49 7.37
C ALA A 116 -1.01 -19.68 6.26
N VAL A 117 -1.45 -18.45 6.03
CA VAL A 117 -0.78 -17.49 5.13
C VAL A 117 0.18 -16.65 5.95
N GLU A 118 1.49 -16.76 5.69
CA GLU A 118 2.49 -15.85 6.23
C GLU A 118 2.78 -14.76 5.20
N VAL A 119 2.73 -13.50 5.62
CA VAL A 119 3.05 -12.36 4.76
C VAL A 119 4.22 -11.59 5.36
N ALA A 120 5.18 -11.22 4.52
CA ALA A 120 6.23 -10.28 4.84
C ALA A 120 5.69 -8.86 4.64
N LEU A 121 5.76 -8.06 5.70
CA LEU A 121 5.24 -6.71 5.74
C LEU A 121 6.41 -5.74 5.86
N HIS A 122 6.27 -4.59 5.20
CA HIS A 122 7.12 -3.45 5.48
C HIS A 122 7.01 -3.05 6.96
N GLY A 123 8.12 -2.66 7.60
CA GLY A 123 8.21 -2.42 9.05
C GLY A 123 7.13 -1.51 9.65
N ALA A 124 6.64 -0.55 8.86
CA ALA A 124 5.51 0.33 9.18
C ALA A 124 4.17 -0.39 9.47
N MET A 125 4.02 -1.66 9.07
CA MET A 125 2.80 -2.46 9.23
C MET A 125 2.91 -3.52 10.37
N CYS A 126 4.00 -3.48 11.14
CA CYS A 126 4.27 -4.43 12.22
C CYS A 126 3.54 -4.05 13.52
N ARG A 127 2.96 -5.05 14.22
CA ARG A 127 2.12 -4.88 15.43
C ARG A 127 2.80 -4.19 16.63
N ARG A 128 4.12 -4.03 16.59
CA ARG A 128 4.91 -3.33 17.61
C ARG A 128 5.55 -2.04 17.11
N GLY A 129 5.05 -1.46 16.01
CA GLY A 129 5.63 -0.25 15.43
C GLY A 129 7.12 -0.44 15.16
N GLY A 130 7.47 -1.47 14.37
CA GLY A 130 8.84 -1.78 14.02
C GLY A 130 9.59 -0.52 13.62
N ILE A 131 10.68 -0.22 14.31
CA ILE A 131 11.46 0.98 14.09
C ILE A 131 12.32 0.74 12.85
N GLY A 132 11.88 1.24 11.69
CA GLY A 132 12.69 1.24 10.45
C GLY A 132 12.19 0.32 9.32
N ALA A 133 13.10 -0.02 8.41
CA ALA A 133 12.83 -0.83 7.21
C ALA A 133 12.87 -2.35 7.46
N GLU A 134 13.16 -2.77 8.70
CA GLU A 134 13.07 -4.19 9.07
C GLU A 134 11.62 -4.64 8.94
N GLY A 135 11.38 -5.43 7.91
CA GLY A 135 10.09 -6.07 7.71
C GLY A 135 9.79 -7.03 8.85
N CYS A 136 8.52 -7.30 9.08
CA CYS A 136 8.09 -8.39 9.95
C CYS A 136 7.22 -9.35 9.15
N THR A 137 7.14 -10.59 9.64
CA THR A 137 6.14 -11.51 9.14
C THR A 137 4.89 -11.46 9.99
N ARG A 138 3.74 -11.66 9.36
CA ARG A 138 2.46 -11.88 10.07
C ARG A 138 1.79 -13.11 9.49
N ARG A 139 1.35 -14.01 10.37
CA ARG A 139 0.61 -15.21 9.99
C ARG A 139 -0.88 -14.99 10.14
N TYR A 140 -1.65 -15.52 9.21
CA TYR A 140 -3.11 -15.55 9.26
C TYR A 140 -3.56 -16.99 9.08
N ALA A 141 -4.50 -17.40 9.92
CA ALA A 141 -5.13 -18.70 9.78
C ALA A 141 -6.64 -18.53 9.88
N TRP A 142 -7.35 -19.49 9.31
CA TRP A 142 -8.79 -19.53 9.43
C TRP A 142 -9.23 -19.68 10.88
N ASN A 143 -10.17 -18.83 11.32
CA ASN A 143 -10.75 -18.89 12.67
C ASN A 143 -12.21 -19.37 12.69
N GLY A 144 -12.70 -19.96 11.58
CA GLY A 144 -14.10 -20.30 11.39
C GLY A 144 -14.93 -19.24 10.66
N ARG A 145 -14.37 -18.04 10.44
CA ARG A 145 -15.06 -16.93 9.77
C ARG A 145 -14.20 -16.16 8.77
N GLU A 146 -12.93 -15.94 9.12
CA GLU A 146 -11.98 -15.19 8.30
C GLU A 146 -10.55 -15.68 8.54
N LEU A 147 -9.64 -15.30 7.65
CA LEU A 147 -8.20 -15.44 7.84
C LEU A 147 -7.74 -14.36 8.83
N ALA A 148 -7.75 -14.73 10.11
CA ALA A 148 -7.42 -13.84 11.21
C ALA A 148 -5.94 -13.91 11.54
N ALA A 149 -5.34 -12.75 11.85
CA ALA A 149 -3.94 -12.68 12.23
C ALA A 149 -3.67 -13.42 13.55
N LEU A 150 -2.77 -14.40 13.52
CA LEU A 150 -2.29 -15.12 14.71
C LEU A 150 -1.43 -14.15 15.56
N GLY A 151 -1.77 -14.00 16.84
CA GLY A 151 -1.02 -13.12 17.77
C GLY A 151 -1.81 -11.99 18.46
N ALA A 152 -3.11 -12.17 18.72
CA ALA A 152 -3.81 -11.54 19.85
C ALA A 152 -4.76 -12.57 20.47
N ALA A 153 -4.20 -13.49 21.23
CA ALA A 153 -4.96 -14.33 22.17
C ALA A 153 -4.48 -13.98 23.58
N SER A 154 -5.42 -13.74 24.47
CA SER A 154 -5.26 -13.26 25.85
C SER A 154 -4.29 -14.11 26.68
N ARG A 155 -3.54 -13.45 27.56
CA ARG A 155 -2.53 -14.01 28.46
C ARG A 155 -3.17 -14.94 29.53
N PRO A 156 -2.62 -16.13 29.80
CA PRO A 156 -2.52 -16.63 31.18
C PRO A 156 -1.20 -16.16 31.79
N GLN A 157 -1.27 -15.50 32.94
CA GLN A 157 -0.13 -14.96 33.66
C GLN A 157 0.76 -16.10 34.18
N ALA A 158 2.05 -16.07 33.85
CA ALA A 158 3.11 -16.82 34.54
C ALA A 158 4.36 -15.93 34.63
N ALA A 159 5.07 -16.07 35.75
CA ALA A 159 5.96 -15.10 36.38
C ALA A 159 7.15 -14.60 35.54
N SER A 160 7.53 -13.34 35.76
CA SER A 160 8.80 -12.76 35.31
C SER A 160 10.00 -13.45 35.97
N PRO A 161 11.08 -13.74 35.23
CA PRO A 161 12.41 -13.74 35.77
C PRO A 161 13.06 -12.35 35.63
N GLU A 162 13.89 -12.07 36.61
CA GLU A 162 14.58 -10.84 36.96
C GLU A 162 15.54 -10.32 35.87
N ALA A 163 15.74 -9.00 35.87
CA ALA A 163 16.51 -8.27 34.87
C ALA A 163 18.03 -8.40 35.09
N ALA A 164 18.78 -8.67 34.02
CA ALA A 164 20.23 -8.49 33.98
C ALA A 164 20.58 -7.05 33.50
N PRO A 165 21.68 -6.44 33.99
CA PRO A 165 21.99 -5.04 33.72
C PRO A 165 22.57 -4.82 32.32
N ALA A 166 22.24 -3.66 31.73
CA ALA A 166 22.70 -3.23 30.41
C ALA A 166 24.18 -2.79 30.41
N PRO A 167 24.93 -3.00 29.31
CA PRO A 167 26.28 -2.43 29.18
C PRO A 167 26.23 -0.97 28.69
N THR A 168 27.24 -0.23 29.17
CA THR A 168 27.45 1.21 29.09
C THR A 168 27.57 1.74 27.65
N ALA A 169 27.00 2.92 27.43
CA ALA A 169 26.98 3.64 26.17
C ALA A 169 28.37 4.17 25.76
N THR A 170 28.86 3.72 24.61
CA THR A 170 29.78 4.49 23.77
C THR A 170 28.97 5.32 22.77
N ALA A 171 29.41 6.56 22.54
CA ALA A 171 28.73 7.56 21.70
C ALA A 171 28.44 7.00 20.30
N ARG A 172 27.15 6.85 20.00
CA ARG A 172 26.65 6.38 18.71
C ARG A 172 26.76 7.53 17.69
N PRO A 173 27.28 7.29 16.47
CA PRO A 173 27.19 8.27 15.39
C PRO A 173 25.72 8.66 15.12
N PRO A 174 25.45 9.87 14.59
CA PRO A 174 24.08 10.34 14.39
C PRO A 174 23.29 9.32 13.57
N ALA A 175 22.14 8.92 14.13
CA ALA A 175 21.27 7.94 13.50
C ALA A 175 20.86 8.40 12.09
N PRO A 176 20.78 7.49 11.12
CA PRO A 176 20.22 7.82 9.81
C PRO A 176 18.79 8.40 9.95
N PRO A 177 18.38 9.33 9.08
CA PRO A 177 17.04 9.92 9.14
C PRO A 177 15.95 8.84 9.11
N SER A 178 14.94 8.99 9.95
CA SER A 178 13.87 8.01 10.16
C SER A 178 12.84 8.07 9.02
N PRO A 179 12.13 6.98 8.67
CA PRO A 179 11.17 6.97 7.55
C PRO A 179 9.90 7.83 7.77
N SER A 180 9.70 8.37 8.97
CA SER A 180 8.71 9.40 9.30
C SER A 180 9.17 10.82 8.96
N ASP A 181 10.42 10.98 8.54
CA ASP A 181 11.01 12.26 8.22
C ASP A 181 10.78 12.58 6.75
N TRP A 182 10.87 13.86 6.43
CA TRP A 182 10.83 14.30 5.05
C TRP A 182 12.05 13.76 4.32
N SER A 183 11.77 13.16 3.16
CA SER A 183 12.78 12.64 2.26
C SER A 183 12.63 13.28 0.89
N LEU A 184 13.75 13.55 0.24
CA LEU A 184 13.78 13.99 -1.14
C LEU A 184 13.85 12.77 -2.05
N ARG A 185 12.85 12.59 -2.91
CA ARG A 185 12.81 11.49 -3.88
C ARG A 185 13.19 12.00 -5.26
N PRO A 186 14.26 11.47 -5.88
CA PRO A 186 14.58 11.80 -7.27
C PRO A 186 13.51 11.24 -8.20
N VAL A 187 13.21 11.96 -9.28
CA VAL A 187 12.32 11.53 -10.35
C VAL A 187 13.06 11.68 -11.67
N ALA A 188 13.17 10.60 -12.44
CA ALA A 188 13.91 10.63 -13.70
C ALA A 188 13.35 11.72 -14.64
N GLY A 189 14.21 12.65 -15.05
CA GLY A 189 13.86 13.73 -15.97
C GLY A 189 12.94 14.82 -15.41
N ARG A 190 12.72 14.89 -14.09
CA ARG A 190 11.86 15.91 -13.44
C ARG A 190 12.47 16.43 -12.15
N SER A 191 11.96 17.56 -11.64
CA SER A 191 12.31 18.05 -10.30
C SER A 191 12.03 16.98 -9.24
N PRO A 192 12.90 16.85 -8.22
CA PRO A 192 12.70 15.88 -7.16
C PRO A 192 11.46 16.25 -6.32
N VAL A 193 10.94 15.26 -5.59
CA VAL A 193 9.71 15.39 -4.80
C VAL A 193 10.04 15.24 -3.32
N ALA A 194 9.72 16.23 -2.51
CA ALA A 194 9.82 16.13 -1.05
C ALA A 194 8.62 15.35 -0.53
N THR A 195 8.82 14.25 0.19
CA THR A 195 7.73 13.38 0.64
C THR A 195 7.88 13.02 2.11
N VAL A 196 6.75 13.01 2.82
CA VAL A 196 6.61 12.50 4.18
C VAL A 196 5.42 11.53 4.25
N ALA A 197 5.48 10.58 5.18
CA ALA A 197 4.34 9.72 5.48
C ALA A 197 3.16 10.56 6.00
N GLY A 198 1.96 10.25 5.53
CA GLY A 198 0.74 10.95 5.93
C GLY A 198 -0.01 10.23 7.07
N PRO A 199 -0.74 10.98 7.91
CA PRO A 199 -1.56 10.41 8.97
C PRO A 199 -2.99 10.07 8.48
N GLY A 200 -3.73 9.30 9.27
CA GLY A 200 -5.18 9.07 9.06
C GLY A 200 -5.51 8.42 7.72
N VAL A 201 -6.24 9.12 6.85
CA VAL A 201 -6.55 8.64 5.48
C VAL A 201 -5.49 9.02 4.44
N ILE A 202 -4.50 9.82 4.81
CA ILE A 202 -3.44 10.31 3.91
C ILE A 202 -2.31 9.29 3.91
N HIS A 203 -2.11 8.54 2.84
CA HIS A 203 -0.99 7.61 2.68
C HIS A 203 0.36 8.35 2.74
N SER A 204 0.49 9.38 1.90
CA SER A 204 1.67 10.23 1.85
C SER A 204 1.30 11.67 1.51
N LEU A 205 2.18 12.57 1.91
CA LEU A 205 2.11 13.98 1.57
C LEU A 205 3.41 14.38 0.89
N SER A 206 3.28 15.02 -0.28
CA SER A 206 4.41 15.37 -1.12
C SER A 206 4.35 16.83 -1.54
N LEU A 207 5.50 17.51 -1.59
CA LEU A 207 5.66 18.81 -2.25
C LEU A 207 6.52 18.65 -3.50
N LEU A 208 6.04 19.22 -4.60
CA LEU A 208 6.70 19.18 -5.91
C LEU A 208 6.29 20.38 -6.76
N CYS A 209 7.06 20.60 -7.83
CA CYS A 209 6.65 21.44 -8.94
C CYS A 209 5.87 20.60 -9.96
N PHE A 210 4.60 20.93 -10.19
CA PHE A 210 3.78 20.34 -11.22
C PHE A 210 3.44 21.42 -12.26
N ASN A 211 3.99 21.30 -13.48
CA ASN A 211 3.88 22.32 -14.53
C ASN A 211 4.24 23.74 -14.03
N ASP A 212 5.39 23.87 -13.38
CA ASP A 212 5.89 25.11 -12.75
C ASP A 212 4.99 25.72 -11.65
N VAL A 213 4.00 24.97 -11.19
CA VAL A 213 3.18 25.34 -10.03
C VAL A 213 3.66 24.56 -8.80
N PRO A 214 4.02 25.23 -7.69
CA PRO A 214 4.29 24.56 -6.43
C PRO A 214 2.98 23.98 -5.89
N VAL A 215 2.97 22.68 -5.60
CA VAL A 215 1.79 21.97 -5.13
C VAL A 215 2.12 21.13 -3.91
N VAL A 216 1.11 20.94 -3.04
CA VAL A 216 1.09 19.80 -2.12
C VAL A 216 0.17 18.73 -2.69
N ALA A 217 0.70 17.53 -2.85
CA ALA A 217 -0.01 16.35 -3.29
C ALA A 217 -0.28 15.44 -2.09
N LEU A 218 -1.53 15.03 -1.92
CA LEU A 218 -1.97 14.05 -0.94
C LEU A 218 -2.34 12.77 -1.66
N ALA A 219 -1.58 11.70 -1.44
CA ALA A 219 -2.01 10.36 -1.84
C ALA A 219 -2.90 9.80 -0.72
N LEU A 220 -4.14 9.46 -1.03
CA LEU A 220 -5.11 8.96 -0.06
C LEU A 220 -5.18 7.44 -0.08
N ARG A 221 -5.41 6.82 1.08
CA ARG A 221 -5.52 5.36 1.24
C ARG A 221 -6.79 4.77 0.60
N GLY A 222 -7.71 5.62 0.13
CA GLY A 222 -8.92 5.22 -0.58
C GLY A 222 -9.45 6.36 -1.47
N ARG A 223 -10.39 6.04 -2.36
CA ARG A 223 -11.05 7.02 -3.24
C ARG A 223 -12.03 7.87 -2.42
N PRO A 224 -11.88 9.21 -2.39
CA PRO A 224 -12.88 10.07 -1.75
C PRO A 224 -14.20 10.06 -2.53
N SER A 225 -15.32 10.12 -1.82
CA SER A 225 -16.66 10.25 -2.40
C SER A 225 -16.99 11.66 -2.91
N VAL A 226 -16.10 12.62 -2.67
CA VAL A 226 -16.25 14.02 -3.07
C VAL A 226 -15.28 14.37 -4.21
N SER A 227 -15.58 15.41 -4.98
CA SER A 227 -14.73 15.91 -6.07
C SER A 227 -13.81 17.07 -5.65
N ARG A 228 -14.14 17.72 -4.52
CA ARG A 228 -13.33 18.77 -3.88
C ARG A 228 -13.35 18.57 -2.37
N ALA A 229 -12.27 18.96 -1.71
CA ALA A 229 -12.14 18.96 -0.26
C ALA A 229 -11.23 20.11 0.17
N THR A 230 -11.08 20.32 1.46
CA THR A 230 -10.11 21.28 2.03
C THR A 230 -9.14 20.51 2.90
N VAL A 231 -7.85 20.63 2.62
CA VAL A 231 -6.81 20.21 3.56
C VAL A 231 -6.45 21.39 4.47
N THR A 232 -6.30 21.09 5.75
CA THR A 232 -5.87 22.04 6.76
C THR A 232 -4.55 21.59 7.34
N PHE A 233 -3.62 22.53 7.50
CA PHE A 233 -2.41 22.38 8.31
C PHE A 233 -2.49 23.28 9.53
N LEU A 234 -2.23 22.74 10.72
CA LEU A 234 -2.17 23.50 11.97
C LEU A 234 -0.75 23.39 12.51
N PHE A 235 -0.13 24.55 12.68
CA PHE A 235 1.20 24.70 13.25
C PHE A 235 1.07 25.26 14.67
N PRO A 236 1.77 24.68 15.66
CA PRO A 236 1.71 25.18 17.04
C PRO A 236 2.12 26.65 17.18
N SER A 237 3.11 27.10 16.41
CA SER A 237 3.68 28.45 16.55
C SER A 237 3.04 29.51 15.65
N LEU A 238 2.40 29.11 14.54
CA LEU A 238 2.12 30.00 13.40
C LEU A 238 0.70 29.89 12.84
N GLY A 239 -0.14 29.00 13.40
CA GLY A 239 -1.58 28.98 13.15
C GLY A 239 -2.04 28.02 12.05
N ARG A 240 -3.24 28.27 11.54
CA ARG A 240 -3.99 27.40 10.62
C ARG A 240 -3.85 27.86 9.17
N LEU A 241 -3.57 26.93 8.25
CA LEU A 241 -3.62 27.16 6.81
C LEU A 241 -4.58 26.18 6.15
N ASP A 242 -5.50 26.72 5.34
CA ASP A 242 -6.48 25.96 4.59
C ASP A 242 -6.21 26.04 3.10
N HIS A 243 -6.27 24.89 2.43
CA HIS A 243 -6.07 24.79 1.00
C HIS A 243 -7.16 23.93 0.34
N PRO A 244 -7.84 24.45 -0.70
CA PRO A 244 -8.73 23.62 -1.49
C PRO A 244 -7.89 22.57 -2.23
N ILE A 245 -8.33 21.31 -2.14
CA ILE A 245 -7.73 20.17 -2.82
C ILE A 245 -8.73 19.56 -3.80
N GLY A 246 -8.21 19.08 -4.91
CA GLY A 246 -8.97 18.37 -5.93
C GLY A 246 -8.11 17.34 -6.67
N GLN A 247 -8.76 16.41 -7.34
CA GLN A 247 -8.07 15.53 -8.29
C GLN A 247 -7.49 16.37 -9.43
N GLN A 248 -6.32 15.97 -9.94
CA GLN A 248 -5.78 16.55 -11.17
C GLN A 248 -5.86 15.56 -12.32
N PRO A 249 -6.18 16.02 -13.55
CA PRO A 249 -6.04 15.21 -14.76
C PRO A 249 -4.59 14.70 -14.88
N GLY A 250 -4.44 13.39 -15.05
CA GLY A 250 -3.12 12.74 -15.11
C GLY A 250 -2.47 12.47 -13.74
N GLY A 251 -3.10 12.88 -12.64
CA GLY A 251 -2.79 12.39 -11.30
C GLY A 251 -3.37 10.99 -11.07
N GLY A 252 -2.72 10.17 -10.24
CA GLY A 252 -3.30 8.88 -9.84
C GLY A 252 -4.67 9.07 -9.18
N GLN A 253 -5.56 8.08 -9.28
CA GLN A 253 -6.99 8.26 -8.90
C GLN A 253 -7.22 8.63 -7.42
N ASN A 254 -6.22 8.44 -6.56
CA ASN A 254 -6.28 8.82 -5.14
C ASN A 254 -5.34 9.98 -4.80
N VAL A 255 -4.82 10.71 -5.79
CA VAL A 255 -3.87 11.81 -5.60
C VAL A 255 -4.58 13.15 -5.77
N TRP A 256 -4.51 13.97 -4.73
CA TRP A 256 -5.21 15.23 -4.62
C TRP A 256 -4.22 16.37 -4.46
N TYR A 257 -4.41 17.46 -5.20
CA TYR A 257 -3.47 18.57 -5.26
C TYR A 257 -4.08 19.83 -4.69
N ALA A 258 -3.27 20.60 -3.95
CA ALA A 258 -3.52 21.99 -3.62
C ALA A 258 -2.43 22.88 -4.26
N ASP A 259 -2.86 23.98 -4.87
CA ASP A 259 -1.99 25.04 -5.40
C ASP A 259 -1.40 25.87 -4.26
N LEU A 260 -0.07 26.05 -4.26
CA LEU A 260 0.66 26.76 -3.23
C LEU A 260 1.25 28.10 -3.68
N ARG A 261 0.96 28.60 -4.89
CA ARG A 261 1.55 29.86 -5.42
C ARG A 261 1.33 31.07 -4.50
N ARG A 262 0.20 31.09 -3.78
CA ARG A 262 -0.17 32.15 -2.83
C ARG A 262 -0.15 31.65 -1.38
N SER A 263 0.52 30.53 -1.11
CA SER A 263 0.56 29.91 0.20
C SER A 263 1.90 30.16 0.90
N ARG A 264 1.83 30.37 2.22
CA ARG A 264 2.98 30.34 3.13
C ARG A 264 3.30 28.92 3.60
N LEU A 265 2.53 27.91 3.19
CA LEU A 265 2.69 26.52 3.62
C LEU A 265 4.11 25.98 3.36
N PRO A 266 4.75 26.20 2.19
CA PRO A 266 6.13 25.73 2.00
C PRO A 266 7.12 26.33 2.99
N GLN A 267 6.98 27.63 3.33
CA GLN A 267 7.83 28.30 4.31
C GLN A 267 7.60 27.75 5.73
N LEU A 268 6.34 27.47 6.10
CA LEU A 268 6.01 26.93 7.42
C LEU A 268 6.47 25.47 7.56
N LEU A 269 6.22 24.63 6.55
CA LEU A 269 6.69 23.25 6.55
C LEU A 269 8.21 23.17 6.54
N ALA A 270 8.90 24.11 5.87
CA ALA A 270 10.36 24.23 5.90
C ALA A 270 10.89 25.09 7.07
N GLY A 271 10.01 25.42 8.02
CA GLY A 271 10.26 26.35 9.13
C GLY A 271 10.91 25.70 10.35
N ARG A 272 10.60 26.25 11.54
CA ARG A 272 11.22 25.83 12.81
C ARG A 272 10.39 24.83 13.61
N ASP A 273 9.12 24.63 13.27
CA ASP A 273 8.28 23.68 13.96
C ASP A 273 8.79 22.24 13.75
N SER A 274 8.56 21.38 14.74
CA SER A 274 8.93 19.97 14.67
C SER A 274 7.82 19.08 14.09
N GLU A 275 6.57 19.56 14.10
CA GLU A 275 5.39 18.84 13.64
C GLU A 275 4.28 19.78 13.16
N ALA A 276 3.36 19.24 12.35
CA ALA A 276 2.12 19.91 11.98
C ALA A 276 0.94 18.94 12.06
N VAL A 277 -0.22 19.39 12.55
CA VAL A 277 -1.45 18.60 12.49
C VAL A 277 -2.08 18.80 11.12
N VAL A 278 -2.54 17.70 10.52
CA VAL A 278 -3.26 17.70 9.24
C VAL A 278 -4.72 17.32 9.47
N ALA A 279 -5.64 18.04 8.85
CA ALA A 279 -7.05 17.71 8.80
C ALA A 279 -7.58 17.79 7.35
N ILE A 280 -8.65 17.03 7.07
CA ILE A 280 -9.37 17.10 5.79
C ILE A 280 -10.83 17.38 6.10
N ASN A 281 -11.40 18.42 5.49
CA ASN A 281 -12.77 18.89 5.74
C ASN A 281 -13.08 19.07 7.24
N GLY A 282 -12.11 19.60 8.00
CA GLY A 282 -12.22 19.79 9.44
C GLY A 282 -11.98 18.52 10.29
N VAL A 283 -11.94 17.33 9.68
CA VAL A 283 -11.67 16.07 10.40
C VAL A 283 -10.16 15.87 10.56
N ARG A 284 -9.69 15.83 11.81
CA ARG A 284 -8.27 15.61 12.15
C ARG A 284 -7.80 14.24 11.67
N GLN A 285 -6.77 14.24 10.83
CA GLN A 285 -6.13 13.02 10.32
C GLN A 285 -4.97 12.57 11.23
N GLY A 286 -4.26 13.51 11.84
CA GLY A 286 -3.16 13.26 12.77
C GLY A 286 -2.03 14.26 12.57
N THR A 287 -0.81 13.93 13.01
CA THR A 287 0.37 14.78 12.87
C THR A 287 1.34 14.26 11.82
N ILE A 288 2.06 15.18 11.19
CA ILE A 288 3.25 14.91 10.36
C ILE A 288 4.48 15.44 11.07
N SER A 289 5.59 14.69 11.01
CA SER A 289 6.91 15.19 11.41
C SER A 289 7.38 16.25 10.42
N LEU A 290 8.10 17.25 10.90
CA LEU A 290 8.82 18.24 10.09
C LEU A 290 10.33 18.02 10.12
N ARG A 291 10.81 16.91 10.68
CA ARG A 291 12.23 16.56 10.61
C ARG A 291 12.64 16.33 9.16
N GLY A 292 13.77 16.91 8.74
CA GLY A 292 14.28 16.84 7.35
C GLY A 292 13.49 17.68 6.32
N SER A 293 12.43 18.37 6.75
CA SER A 293 11.52 19.10 5.87
C SER A 293 12.21 20.24 5.13
N THR A 294 13.00 21.05 5.83
CA THR A 294 13.61 22.26 5.28
C THR A 294 14.48 21.94 4.06
N ALA A 295 15.39 20.97 4.18
CA ALA A 295 16.29 20.59 3.08
C ALA A 295 15.50 19.97 1.92
N SER A 296 14.59 19.05 2.22
CA SER A 296 13.81 18.35 1.19
C SER A 296 12.88 19.29 0.42
N ILE A 297 12.09 20.10 1.14
CA ILE A 297 11.10 20.99 0.54
C ILE A 297 11.76 22.11 -0.26
N ARG A 298 12.88 22.68 0.24
CA ARG A 298 13.64 23.68 -0.51
C ARG A 298 14.19 23.12 -1.81
N SER A 299 14.73 21.90 -1.79
CA SER A 299 15.26 21.26 -2.99
C SER A 299 14.17 20.88 -4.00
N ALA A 300 13.03 20.33 -3.53
CA ALA A 300 11.93 19.92 -4.39
C ALA A 300 11.24 21.08 -5.11
N LEU A 301 11.16 22.26 -4.46
CA LEU A 301 10.44 23.42 -4.99
C LEU A 301 11.33 24.49 -5.59
N GLN A 302 12.66 24.31 -5.61
CA GLN A 302 13.61 25.35 -6.02
C GLN A 302 13.33 25.95 -7.41
N SER A 303 12.71 25.19 -8.32
CA SER A 303 12.39 25.64 -9.68
C SER A 303 11.08 26.41 -9.81
N CYS A 304 10.18 26.34 -8.81
CA CYS A 304 8.83 26.93 -8.90
C CYS A 304 8.39 27.71 -7.66
N TYR A 305 9.21 27.79 -6.61
CA TYR A 305 8.91 28.52 -5.38
C TYR A 305 10.14 29.24 -4.84
N ARG A 306 9.94 30.47 -4.38
CA ARG A 306 10.98 31.27 -3.73
C ARG A 306 10.70 31.35 -2.24
N PHE A 307 11.63 30.79 -1.44
CA PHE A 307 11.52 30.73 0.02
C PHE A 307 11.78 32.08 0.68
#